data_AF-A0A075I761-F1
#
_entry.id   AF-A0A075I761-F1
#
_cell.length_a   1.000
_cell.length_b   1.000
_cell.length_c   1.000
_cell.angle_alpha   90.00
_cell.angle_beta   90.00
_cell.angle_gamma   90.00
#
_symmetry.space_group_name_H-M   'P 1'
#
loop_
_entity.id
_entity.type
_entity.pdbx_description
1 polymer ?
#
loop_
_entity_poly.entity_id
_entity_poly.type
_entity_poly.pdbx_seq_one_letter_code
_entity_poly.pdbx_strand_id
1 'polypeptide(L)'
;MKIDTKVSLVKYHPGYDPKLIENLIQTGCKAIIFEGTGLGHVGRTMYDVVKKAKENDLFLGMTSQCIDGSVRMTVYESGRDLLELGITPLENMTPETSLVKAMWASGNSKNADEMKSLMLENIASEF
;
A
#
# COMPACT_ATOMS: atom_id res chain seq x y z
N MET A 1 -9.63 -17.71 11.78
CA MET A 1 -9.34 -16.44 11.09
C MET A 1 -8.25 -15.73 11.88
N LYS A 2 -7.09 -15.47 11.29
CA LYS A 2 -6.01 -14.70 11.92
C LYS A 2 -6.04 -13.26 11.38
N ILE A 3 -5.86 -12.30 12.28
CA ILE A 3 -5.77 -10.88 11.99
C ILE A 3 -4.44 -10.40 12.58
N ASP A 4 -3.60 -9.78 11.77
CA ASP A 4 -2.39 -9.10 12.23
C ASP A 4 -2.60 -7.59 12.13
N THR A 5 -2.54 -6.90 13.27
CA THR A 5 -2.79 -5.45 13.35
C THR A 5 -1.55 -4.62 13.04
N LYS A 6 -0.41 -5.24 12.69
CA LYS A 6 0.82 -4.54 12.28
C LYS A 6 0.74 -4.03 10.85
N VAL A 7 -0.35 -3.35 10.52
CA VAL A 7 -0.62 -2.76 9.21
C VAL A 7 -0.93 -1.29 9.41
N SER A 8 -0.51 -0.44 8.48
CA SER A 8 -0.72 1.01 8.56
C SER A 8 -1.45 1.55 7.35
N LEU A 9 -2.38 2.47 7.61
CA LEU A 9 -3.01 3.29 6.59
C LEU A 9 -2.34 4.66 6.58
N VAL A 10 -1.80 5.06 5.44
CA VAL A 10 -1.03 6.29 5.27
C VAL A 10 -1.75 7.20 4.30
N LYS A 11 -2.30 8.29 4.83
CA LYS A 11 -2.85 9.35 4.01
C LYS A 11 -1.76 10.29 3.52
N TYR A 12 -1.43 10.20 2.24
CA TYR A 12 -0.40 11.04 1.65
C TYR A 12 -0.88 12.49 1.49
N HIS A 13 0.00 13.46 1.63
CA HIS A 13 -0.25 14.84 1.25
C HIS A 13 1.07 15.53 0.89
N PRO A 14 1.05 16.66 0.15
CA PRO A 14 2.25 17.46 -0.04
C PRO A 14 2.88 17.84 1.31
N GLY A 15 4.19 17.60 1.44
CA GLY A 15 4.92 17.81 2.70
C GLY A 15 4.83 16.67 3.72
N TYR A 16 4.27 15.51 3.35
CA TYR A 16 4.33 14.31 4.20
C TYR A 16 5.79 13.98 4.55
N ASP A 17 6.08 13.77 5.83
CA ASP A 17 7.42 13.46 6.32
C ASP A 17 7.77 11.98 6.06
N PRO A 18 8.74 11.66 5.18
CA PRO A 18 9.15 10.28 4.91
C PRO A 18 9.62 9.52 6.16
N LYS A 19 10.11 10.23 7.19
CA LYS A 19 10.54 9.62 8.45
C LYS A 19 9.41 8.88 9.18
N LEU A 20 8.16 9.27 8.95
CA LEU A 20 7.02 8.54 9.51
C LEU A 20 6.94 7.11 8.95
N ILE A 21 7.26 6.92 7.67
CA ILE A 21 7.34 5.57 7.09
C ILE A 21 8.56 4.82 7.62
N GLU A 22 9.70 5.50 7.81
CA GLU A 22 10.87 4.87 8.45
C GLU A 22 10.54 4.35 9.86
N ASN A 23 9.78 5.10 10.65
CA ASN A 23 9.33 4.67 11.97
C ASN A 23 8.43 3.42 11.87
N LEU A 24 7.52 3.37 10.88
CA LEU A 24 6.69 2.18 10.64
C LEU A 24 7.54 0.94 10.35
N ILE A 25 8.55 1.07 9.50
CA ILE A 25 9.50 -0.02 9.21
C ILE A 25 10.16 -0.51 10.50
N GLN A 26 10.66 0.41 11.34
CA GLN A 26 11.35 0.08 12.60
C GLN A 26 10.43 -0.58 13.64
N THR A 27 9.14 -0.24 13.65
CA THR A 27 8.16 -0.84 14.58
C THR A 27 7.74 -2.27 14.21
N GLY A 28 8.23 -2.79 13.08
CA GLY A 28 7.90 -4.12 12.58
C GLY A 28 6.54 -4.17 11.89
N CYS A 29 6.10 -3.05 11.31
CA CYS A 29 4.94 -3.00 10.41
C CYS A 29 5.16 -4.01 9.25
N LYS A 30 4.10 -4.69 8.86
CA LYS A 30 4.08 -5.74 7.83
C LYS A 30 3.53 -5.26 6.50
N ALA A 31 2.65 -4.26 6.54
CA ALA A 31 2.06 -3.70 5.35
C ALA A 31 1.70 -2.23 5.51
N ILE A 32 1.85 -1.48 4.43
CA ILE A 32 1.46 -0.07 4.35
C ILE A 32 0.49 0.08 3.19
N ILE A 33 -0.70 0.58 3.49
CA ILE A 33 -1.69 1.00 2.51
C ILE A 33 -1.60 2.51 2.36
N PHE A 34 -1.24 2.99 1.17
CA PHE A 34 -1.21 4.40 0.85
C PHE A 34 -2.58 4.84 0.33
N GLU A 35 -3.14 5.89 0.91
CA GLU A 35 -4.14 6.73 0.24
C GLU A 35 -3.39 7.78 -0.57
N GLY A 36 -3.10 7.43 -1.82
CA GLY A 36 -2.42 8.32 -2.76
C GLY A 36 -3.36 9.35 -3.38
N THR A 37 -2.80 10.30 -4.12
CA THR A 37 -3.60 11.29 -4.85
C THR A 37 -4.05 10.76 -6.22
N GLY A 38 -5.23 11.19 -6.67
CA GLY A 38 -5.73 10.92 -8.02
C GLY A 38 -5.72 9.45 -8.41
N LEU A 39 -4.99 9.09 -9.47
CA LEU A 39 -4.88 7.71 -9.96
C LEU A 39 -3.93 6.80 -9.14
N GLY A 40 -3.52 7.22 -7.93
CA GLY A 40 -2.64 6.46 -7.06
C GLY A 40 -1.19 6.95 -7.09
N HIS A 41 -0.92 8.11 -6.51
CA HIS A 41 0.42 8.70 -6.48
C HIS A 41 0.85 9.17 -5.09
N VAL A 42 2.16 9.12 -4.87
CA VAL A 42 2.87 9.86 -3.81
C VAL A 42 3.99 10.68 -4.45
N GLY A 43 4.48 11.69 -3.74
CA GLY A 43 5.57 12.54 -4.24
C GLY A 43 6.91 11.80 -4.28
N ARG A 44 7.81 12.27 -5.15
CA ARG A 44 9.17 11.71 -5.30
C ARG A 44 9.97 11.70 -3.99
N THR A 45 9.65 12.59 -3.05
CA THR A 45 10.22 12.60 -1.69
C THR A 45 9.98 11.31 -0.91
N MET A 46 8.99 10.50 -1.32
CA MET A 46 8.67 9.22 -0.69
C MET A 46 9.41 8.02 -1.31
N TYR A 47 10.05 8.19 -2.48
CA TYR A 47 10.53 7.04 -3.27
C TYR A 47 11.61 6.24 -2.54
N ASP A 48 12.55 6.93 -1.89
CA ASP A 48 13.62 6.28 -1.13
C ASP A 48 13.06 5.44 0.04
N VAL A 49 12.06 5.96 0.73
CA VAL A 49 11.46 5.24 1.86
C VAL A 49 10.52 4.12 1.42
N VAL A 50 9.86 4.26 0.26
CA VAL A 50 9.10 3.18 -0.39
C VAL A 50 10.05 2.02 -0.75
N LYS A 51 11.19 2.33 -1.39
CA LYS A 51 12.22 1.34 -1.71
C LYS A 51 12.71 0.62 -0.46
N LYS A 52 13.06 1.39 0.58
CA LYS A 52 13.50 0.85 1.88
C LYS A 52 12.44 -0.06 2.51
N ALA A 53 11.16 0.31 2.43
CA ALA A 53 10.08 -0.52 2.96
C ALA A 53 9.97 -1.85 2.19
N LYS A 54 10.06 -1.83 0.85
CA LYS A 54 10.08 -3.06 0.05
C LYS A 54 11.30 -3.95 0.37
N GLU A 55 12.48 -3.36 0.55
CA GLU A 55 13.71 -4.08 0.96
C GLU A 55 13.59 -4.73 2.35
N ASN A 56 12.69 -4.23 3.22
CA ASN A 56 12.39 -4.80 4.53
C ASN A 56 11.22 -5.81 4.50
N ASP A 57 10.81 -6.29 3.31
CA ASP A 57 9.72 -7.25 3.11
C ASP A 57 8.35 -6.75 3.60
N LEU A 58 8.09 -5.44 3.49
CA LEU A 58 6.75 -4.89 3.70
C LEU A 58 5.93 -4.99 2.42
N PHE A 59 4.67 -5.38 2.55
CA PHE A 59 3.69 -5.21 1.47
C PHE A 59 3.30 -3.73 1.35
N LEU A 60 3.35 -3.18 0.14
CA LEU A 60 3.00 -1.79 -0.14
C LEU A 60 1.81 -1.75 -1.09
N GLY A 61 0.66 -1.30 -0.62
CA GLY A 61 -0.58 -1.16 -1.39
C GLY A 61 -0.91 0.29 -1.71
N MET A 62 -1.46 0.56 -2.89
CA MET A 62 -1.93 1.90 -3.29
C MET A 62 -3.43 1.91 -3.51
N THR A 63 -4.09 2.82 -2.80
CA THR A 63 -5.48 3.24 -2.98
C THR A 63 -5.52 4.73 -3.33
N SER A 64 -6.71 5.28 -3.56
CA SER A 64 -6.90 6.70 -3.84
C SER A 64 -7.62 7.41 -2.70
N GLN A 65 -7.29 8.69 -2.50
CA GLN A 65 -8.08 9.62 -1.70
C GLN A 65 -9.41 10.00 -2.36
N CYS A 66 -9.54 9.80 -3.67
CA CYS A 66 -10.79 10.02 -4.39
C CYS A 66 -11.77 8.90 -3.98
N ILE A 67 -12.94 9.29 -3.45
CA ILE A 67 -13.98 8.37 -2.97
C ILE A 67 -14.46 7.47 -4.11
N ASP A 68 -14.76 8.08 -5.26
CA ASP A 68 -15.16 7.36 -6.47
C ASP A 68 -13.99 7.28 -7.44
N GLY A 69 -13.58 6.05 -7.76
CA GLY A 69 -12.55 5.82 -8.77
C GLY A 69 -11.78 4.51 -8.58
N SER A 70 -10.81 4.32 -9.46
CA SER A 70 -9.86 3.20 -9.41
C SER A 70 -8.46 3.73 -9.65
N VAL A 71 -7.47 3.21 -8.93
CA VAL A 71 -6.08 3.54 -9.22
C VAL A 71 -5.68 3.02 -10.60
N ARG A 72 -4.90 3.83 -11.32
CA ARG A 72 -4.39 3.56 -12.67
C ARG A 72 -2.97 4.11 -12.79
N MET A 73 -2.06 3.48 -12.07
CA MET A 73 -0.66 3.90 -11.93
C MET A 73 0.15 3.78 -13.24
N THR A 74 -0.39 3.16 -14.30
CA THR A 74 0.29 3.02 -15.60
C THR A 74 0.16 4.26 -16.48
N VAL A 75 -0.76 5.18 -16.19
CA VAL A 75 -1.04 6.36 -17.03
C VAL A 75 0.10 7.36 -17.00
N TYR A 76 0.62 7.68 -15.81
CA TYR A 76 1.68 8.67 -15.61
C TYR A 76 3.02 8.01 -15.27
N GLU A 77 4.13 8.66 -15.64
CA GLU A 77 5.49 8.21 -15.34
C GLU A 77 5.69 7.96 -13.84
N SER A 78 5.26 8.90 -13.00
CA SER A 78 5.35 8.78 -11.53
C SER A 78 4.64 7.53 -11.00
N GLY A 79 3.54 7.12 -11.62
CA GLY A 79 2.86 5.89 -11.21
C GLY A 79 3.65 4.64 -11.62
N ARG A 80 4.25 4.63 -12.81
CA ARG A 80 5.11 3.52 -13.27
C ARG A 80 6.35 3.38 -12.40
N ASP A 81 6.99 4.49 -12.02
CA ASP A 81 8.11 4.47 -11.07
C ASP A 81 7.71 3.79 -9.76
N LEU A 82 6.53 4.12 -9.22
CA LEU A 82 6.04 3.54 -7.96
C LEU A 82 5.76 2.03 -8.09
N LEU A 83 5.28 1.57 -9.26
CA LEU A 83 5.13 0.14 -9.54
C LEU A 83 6.49 -0.58 -9.52
N GLU A 84 7.52 0.00 -10.16
CA GLU A 84 8.89 -0.53 -10.16
C GLU A 84 9.52 -0.54 -8.77
N LEU A 85 9.19 0.45 -7.94
CA LEU A 85 9.60 0.53 -6.53
C LEU A 85 8.87 -0.48 -5.63
N GLY A 86 7.90 -1.23 -6.15
CA GLY A 86 7.24 -2.34 -5.47
C GLY A 86 5.86 -2.02 -4.89
N ILE A 87 5.27 -0.86 -5.20
CA ILE A 87 3.89 -0.56 -4.84
C ILE A 87 2.93 -1.40 -5.69
N THR A 88 1.93 -1.99 -5.03
CA THR A 88 0.87 -2.78 -5.65
C THR A 88 -0.42 -1.94 -5.74
N PRO A 89 -0.97 -1.69 -6.95
CA PRO A 89 -2.25 -1.01 -7.09
C PRO A 89 -3.37 -1.91 -6.57
N LEU A 90 -4.25 -1.36 -5.74
CA LEU A 90 -5.40 -2.07 -5.15
C LEU A 90 -6.71 -1.74 -5.87
N GLU A 91 -6.58 -1.34 -7.15
CA GLU A 91 -7.67 -0.99 -8.06
C GLU A 91 -8.70 -0.03 -7.42
N ASN A 92 -9.93 -0.47 -7.23
CA ASN A 92 -11.05 0.31 -6.69
C ASN A 92 -11.44 -0.10 -5.27
N MET A 93 -10.64 -0.90 -4.56
CA MET A 93 -10.85 -1.11 -3.13
C MET A 93 -10.75 0.24 -2.40
N THR A 94 -11.68 0.50 -1.48
CA THR A 94 -11.56 1.67 -0.61
C THR A 94 -10.34 1.54 0.28
N PRO A 95 -9.75 2.66 0.74
CA PRO A 95 -8.66 2.64 1.71
C PRO A 95 -8.93 1.80 2.96
N GLU A 96 -10.13 1.91 3.52
CA GLU A 96 -10.54 1.21 4.73
C GLU A 96 -10.72 -0.29 4.50
N THR A 97 -11.31 -0.66 3.35
CA THR A 97 -11.44 -2.07 2.96
C THR A 97 -10.08 -2.69 2.71
N SER A 98 -9.19 -1.96 2.03
CA SER A 98 -7.80 -2.36 1.79
C SER A 98 -7.02 -2.54 3.09
N LEU A 99 -7.22 -1.67 4.08
CA LEU A 99 -6.62 -1.80 5.40
C LEU A 99 -7.06 -3.09 6.10
N VAL A 100 -8.37 -3.34 6.17
CA VAL A 100 -8.92 -4.54 6.84
C VAL A 100 -8.49 -5.82 6.12
N LYS A 101 -8.52 -5.81 4.78
CA LYS A 101 -8.03 -6.94 3.97
C LYS A 101 -6.54 -7.17 4.18
N ALA A 102 -5.72 -6.13 4.29
CA ALA A 102 -4.30 -6.26 4.57
C ALA A 102 -4.03 -6.81 5.97
N MET A 103 -4.80 -6.44 6.99
CA MET A 103 -4.70 -7.03 8.33
C MET A 103 -5.01 -8.54 8.31
N TRP A 104 -6.01 -8.94 7.53
CA TRP A 104 -6.31 -10.35 7.32
C TRP A 104 -5.20 -11.05 6.51
N ALA A 105 -4.79 -10.51 5.36
CA ALA A 105 -3.78 -11.10 4.51
C ALA A 105 -2.44 -11.28 5.25
N SER A 106 -2.00 -10.27 6.01
CA SER A 106 -0.78 -10.33 6.84
C SER A 106 -0.83 -11.47 7.86
N GLY A 107 -2.00 -11.74 8.46
CA GLY A 107 -2.19 -12.85 9.40
C GLY A 107 -2.23 -14.25 8.74
N ASN A 108 -2.39 -14.30 7.41
CA ASN A 108 -2.57 -15.54 6.64
C ASN A 108 -1.50 -15.74 5.54
N SER A 109 -0.46 -14.90 5.49
CA SER A 109 0.68 -14.99 4.58
C SER A 109 2.00 -15.14 5.34
N LYS A 110 3.03 -15.73 4.71
CA LYS A 110 4.38 -15.85 5.30
C LYS A 110 5.32 -14.69 4.94
N ASN A 111 5.09 -14.03 3.82
CA ASN A 111 5.93 -12.96 3.27
C ASN A 111 5.09 -11.99 2.42
N ALA A 112 5.70 -10.89 1.98
CA ALA A 112 4.99 -9.85 1.21
C ALA A 112 4.45 -10.32 -0.15
N ASP A 113 5.05 -11.33 -0.77
CA ASP A 113 4.62 -11.83 -2.09
C ASP A 113 3.39 -12.74 -1.98
N GLU A 114 3.33 -13.61 -0.96
CA GLU A 114 2.11 -14.35 -0.60
C GLU A 114 1.00 -13.37 -0.20
N MET A 115 1.32 -12.34 0.59
CA MET A 115 0.37 -11.29 0.96
C MET A 115 -0.16 -10.55 -0.27
N LYS A 116 0.70 -10.20 -1.22
CA LYS A 116 0.31 -9.56 -2.49
C LYS A 116 -0.71 -10.40 -3.26
N SER A 117 -0.53 -11.71 -3.28
CA SER A 117 -1.43 -12.63 -3.97
C SER A 117 -2.83 -12.60 -3.34
N LEU A 118 -2.91 -12.67 -2.01
CA LEU A 118 -4.17 -12.54 -1.26
C LEU A 118 -4.83 -11.16 -1.43
N MET A 119 -4.02 -10.09 -1.49
CA MET A 119 -4.53 -8.73 -1.68
C MET A 119 -5.15 -8.52 -3.06
N LEU A 120 -4.65 -9.20 -4.10
CA LEU A 120 -5.14 -9.11 -5.49
C LEU A 120 -6.26 -10.11 -5.82
N GLU A 121 -6.49 -11.11 -4.99
CA GLU A 121 -7.60 -12.06 -5.14
C GLU A 121 -8.91 -11.43 -4.68
N ASN A 122 -9.98 -11.51 -5.47
CA ASN A 122 -11.31 -11.07 -5.04
C ASN A 122 -11.95 -12.13 -4.13
N ILE A 123 -12.16 -11.81 -2.85
CA ILE A 123 -12.60 -12.77 -1.83
C ILE A 123 -14.06 -12.55 -1.40
N ALA A 124 -14.49 -11.29 -1.35
CA ALA A 124 -15.75 -10.85 -0.77
C ALA A 124 -16.42 -9.70 -1.57
N SER A 125 -16.09 -9.56 -2.86
CA SER A 125 -16.61 -8.48 -3.74
C SER A 125 -16.12 -7.09 -3.34
N GLU A 126 -14.84 -6.99 -2.96
CA GLU A 126 -14.18 -5.75 -2.57
C GLU A 126 -13.61 -4.94 -3.75
N PHE A 127 -13.52 -5.54 -4.93
CA PHE A 127 -13.20 -4.90 -6.21
C PHE A 127 -14.47 -4.65 -7.03
#